data_AF-A0A0A9CVR0-F1
#
_entry.id   AF-A0A0A9CVR0-F1
#
_cell.length_a   1.000
_cell.length_b   1.000
_cell.length_c   1.000
_cell.angle_alpha   90.00
_cell.angle_beta   90.00
_cell.angle_gamma   90.00
#
_symmetry.space_group_name_H-M   'P 1'
#
loop_
_entity.id
_entity.type
_entity.pdbx_description
1 polymer ?
#
loop_
_entity_poly.entity_id
_entity_poly.type
_entity_poly.pdbx_seq_one_letter_code
_entity_poly.pdbx_strand_id
1 'polypeptide(L)'
;MLLHICKGAKSYSDIRTVEGQLYPTFQAACQALGLLGDDREWSSAMIDAAHWALAYLLRELFVTILLFCDVSSPLAFFEEHISIMGEDATYHATCGRSLLPASSLMRHVRSYVISEIDKLLTNAGYSLEHFNLPQPTLGSTPIYGNRLLMDEQEYDLNKISVEAIEQLSRLNMNQRHVYDAIMHSVNNKIGHTFFVYGYGGTGKTFLWNTLLNNIRAQGKIALEVLLE
;
A
#
# COMPACT_ATOMS: atom_id res chain seq x y z
N MET A 1 -3.86 11.87 -33.57
CA MET A 1 -4.72 13.08 -33.57
C MET A 1 -4.06 14.28 -34.26
N LEU A 2 -2.85 14.73 -33.86
CA LEU A 2 -2.16 15.89 -34.48
C LEU A 2 -1.94 15.79 -36.00
N LEU A 3 -1.67 14.60 -36.53
CA LEU A 3 -1.43 14.37 -37.96
C LEU A 3 -2.63 14.74 -38.85
N HIS A 4 -3.85 14.73 -38.31
CA HIS A 4 -5.05 15.13 -39.05
C HIS A 4 -5.30 16.64 -39.01
N ILE A 5 -4.60 17.37 -38.14
CA ILE A 5 -4.85 18.79 -37.83
C ILE A 5 -3.70 19.66 -38.38
N CYS A 6 -2.44 19.25 -38.16
CA CYS A 6 -1.26 19.92 -38.72
C CYS A 6 -1.06 19.56 -40.20
N LYS A 7 -1.69 20.32 -41.10
CA LYS A 7 -1.52 20.15 -42.55
C LYS A 7 -0.13 20.61 -43.00
N GLY A 8 0.54 19.80 -43.83
CA GLY A 8 1.79 20.18 -44.48
C GLY A 8 3.02 20.19 -43.58
N ALA A 9 2.96 19.57 -42.39
CA ALA A 9 4.12 19.36 -41.54
C ALA A 9 5.19 18.54 -42.29
N LYS A 10 6.42 19.07 -42.33
CA LYS A 10 7.59 18.44 -42.98
C LYS A 10 8.57 17.86 -41.95
N SER A 11 8.34 18.11 -40.67
CA SER A 11 9.15 17.59 -39.56
C SER A 11 8.32 17.28 -38.31
N TYR A 12 8.86 16.48 -37.38
CA TYR A 12 8.24 16.26 -36.06
C TYR A 12 8.14 17.53 -35.21
N SER A 13 9.02 18.50 -35.44
CA SER A 13 8.97 19.81 -34.80
C SER A 13 7.76 20.61 -35.30
N ASP A 14 7.45 20.52 -36.58
CA ASP A 14 6.29 21.19 -37.19
C ASP A 14 4.98 20.66 -36.59
N ILE A 15 4.92 19.36 -36.30
CA ILE A 15 3.75 18.72 -35.64
C ILE A 15 3.56 19.23 -34.21
N ARG A 16 4.63 19.65 -33.52
CA ARG A 16 4.58 20.21 -32.15
C ARG A 16 4.49 21.73 -32.13
N THR A 17 4.34 22.39 -33.28
CA THR A 17 4.24 23.85 -33.37
C THR A 17 2.79 24.26 -33.45
N VAL A 18 2.31 25.00 -32.45
CA VAL A 18 0.94 25.53 -32.39
C VAL A 18 1.03 27.05 -32.33
N GLU A 19 0.36 27.75 -33.27
CA GLU A 19 0.39 29.22 -33.40
C GLU A 19 1.81 29.85 -33.41
N GLY A 20 2.79 29.13 -33.97
CA GLY A 20 4.19 29.58 -34.04
C GLY A 20 5.04 29.30 -32.80
N GLN A 21 4.46 28.72 -31.75
CA GLN A 21 5.17 28.28 -30.55
C GLN A 21 5.47 26.78 -30.62
N LEU A 22 6.74 26.39 -30.43
CA LEU A 22 7.15 24.99 -30.35
C LEU A 22 6.92 24.44 -28.93
N TYR A 23 6.21 23.32 -28.83
CA TYR A 23 5.92 22.65 -27.56
C TYR A 23 6.88 21.46 -27.30
N PRO A 24 7.19 21.18 -26.01
CA PRO A 24 8.17 20.15 -25.66
C PRO A 24 7.71 18.73 -25.99
N THR A 25 6.40 18.44 -25.89
CA THR A 25 5.83 17.11 -26.14
C THR A 25 4.64 17.21 -27.11
N PHE A 26 4.30 16.10 -27.77
CA PHE A 26 3.10 16.02 -28.61
C PHE A 26 1.81 16.24 -27.79
N GLN A 27 1.77 15.76 -26.54
CA GLN A 27 0.66 15.99 -25.63
C GLN A 27 0.48 17.49 -25.34
N ALA A 28 1.56 18.23 -25.07
CA ALA A 28 1.50 19.66 -24.84
C ALA A 28 0.97 20.44 -26.07
N ALA A 29 1.34 20.00 -27.28
CA ALA A 29 0.77 20.55 -28.52
C ALA A 29 -0.73 20.21 -28.67
N CYS A 30 -1.17 18.99 -28.35
CA CYS A 30 -2.59 18.64 -28.32
C CYS A 30 -3.38 19.49 -27.31
N GLN A 31 -2.79 19.74 -26.14
CA GLN A 31 -3.40 20.55 -25.10
C GLN A 31 -3.56 22.01 -25.53
N ALA A 32 -2.53 22.58 -26.17
CA ALA A 32 -2.59 23.95 -26.72
C ALA A 32 -3.66 24.10 -27.82
N LEU A 33 -3.91 23.04 -28.58
CA LEU A 33 -4.97 22.98 -29.59
C LEU A 33 -6.37 22.69 -29.01
N GLY A 34 -6.50 22.51 -27.69
CA GLY A 34 -7.77 22.17 -27.04
C GLY A 34 -8.33 20.80 -27.43
N LEU A 35 -7.45 19.86 -27.81
CA LEU A 35 -7.84 18.53 -28.29
C LEU A 35 -7.95 17.49 -27.17
N LEU A 36 -7.56 17.84 -25.96
CA LEU A 36 -7.68 16.99 -24.79
C LEU A 36 -8.96 17.39 -24.02
N GLY A 37 -9.72 16.40 -23.55
CA GLY A 37 -10.87 16.63 -22.68
C GLY A 37 -10.46 17.26 -21.36
N ASP A 38 -11.38 17.83 -20.60
CA ASP A 38 -11.02 18.28 -19.25
C ASP A 38 -10.90 17.09 -18.29
N ASP A 39 -9.94 17.16 -17.37
CA ASP A 39 -9.69 16.09 -16.40
C ASP A 39 -10.70 16.11 -15.23
N ARG A 40 -11.78 16.93 -15.29
CA ARG A 40 -12.72 17.11 -14.15
C ARG A 40 -13.55 15.87 -13.90
N GLU A 41 -13.89 15.11 -14.93
CA GLU A 41 -14.63 13.85 -14.78
C GLU A 41 -13.82 12.84 -13.95
N TRP A 42 -12.50 12.76 -14.21
CA TRP A 42 -11.58 11.88 -13.50
C TRP A 42 -11.35 12.35 -12.07
N SER A 43 -11.22 13.66 -11.87
CA SER A 43 -11.11 14.26 -10.53
C SER A 43 -12.37 14.00 -9.70
N SER A 44 -13.54 14.19 -10.30
CA SER A 44 -14.82 13.90 -9.65
C SER A 44 -14.94 12.42 -9.28
N ALA A 45 -14.53 11.51 -10.17
CA ALA A 45 -14.54 10.08 -9.88
C ALA A 45 -13.64 9.70 -8.70
N MET A 46 -12.45 10.30 -8.60
CA MET A 46 -11.53 10.07 -7.48
C MET A 46 -12.07 10.62 -6.17
N ILE A 47 -12.65 11.81 -6.18
CA ILE A 47 -13.29 12.43 -5.01
C ILE A 47 -14.50 11.61 -4.56
N ASP A 48 -15.35 11.18 -5.49
CA ASP A 48 -16.52 10.36 -5.18
C ASP A 48 -16.10 9.00 -4.58
N ALA A 49 -15.08 8.35 -5.15
CA ALA A 49 -14.52 7.11 -4.62
C ALA A 49 -13.94 7.30 -3.21
N ALA A 50 -13.30 8.44 -2.93
CA ALA A 50 -12.67 8.71 -1.64
C ALA A 50 -13.65 8.73 -0.45
N HIS A 51 -14.96 8.86 -0.69
CA HIS A 51 -15.96 8.76 0.38
C HIS A 51 -16.12 7.36 0.98
N TRP A 52 -15.72 6.31 0.26
CA TRP A 52 -15.95 4.91 0.68
C TRP A 52 -14.76 3.99 0.42
N ALA A 53 -13.86 4.33 -0.49
CA ALA A 53 -12.71 3.53 -0.85
C ALA A 53 -11.52 3.79 0.08
N LEU A 54 -10.74 2.74 0.33
CA LEU A 54 -9.47 2.84 1.06
C LEU A 54 -8.37 3.40 0.14
N ALA A 55 -7.34 4.03 0.72
CA ALA A 55 -6.25 4.66 -0.03
C ALA A 55 -5.60 3.74 -1.08
N TYR A 56 -5.47 2.43 -0.81
CA TYR A 56 -4.93 1.48 -1.79
C TYR A 56 -5.85 1.27 -3.00
N LEU A 57 -7.17 1.26 -2.80
CA LEU A 57 -8.16 1.17 -3.89
C LEU A 57 -8.15 2.45 -4.73
N LEU A 58 -7.92 3.61 -4.11
CA LEU A 58 -7.76 4.87 -4.83
C LEU A 58 -6.51 4.86 -5.72
N ARG A 59 -5.42 4.22 -5.29
CA ARG A 59 -4.23 4.02 -6.13
C ARG A 59 -4.50 3.10 -7.31
N GLU A 60 -5.28 2.03 -7.13
CA GLU A 60 -5.72 1.16 -8.23
C GLU A 60 -6.65 1.89 -9.22
N LEU A 61 -7.58 2.70 -8.71
CA LEU A 61 -8.47 3.54 -9.53
C LEU A 61 -7.66 4.56 -10.32
N PHE A 62 -6.71 5.25 -9.67
CA PHE A 62 -5.80 6.18 -10.33
C PHE A 62 -5.04 5.54 -11.49
N VAL A 63 -4.47 4.35 -11.26
CA VAL A 63 -3.76 3.60 -12.32
C VAL A 63 -4.72 3.15 -13.43
N THR A 64 -5.93 2.73 -13.09
CA THR A 64 -6.97 2.38 -14.07
C THR A 64 -7.32 3.57 -14.96
N ILE A 65 -7.50 4.76 -14.37
CA ILE A 65 -7.73 6.01 -15.11
C ILE A 65 -6.54 6.31 -16.02
N LEU A 66 -5.29 6.18 -15.54
CA LEU A 66 -4.12 6.40 -16.40
C LEU A 66 -4.04 5.44 -17.59
N LEU A 67 -4.39 4.17 -17.39
CA LEU A 67 -4.27 3.15 -18.43
C LEU A 67 -5.37 3.22 -19.49
N PHE A 68 -6.58 3.62 -19.10
CA PHE A 68 -7.77 3.48 -19.93
C PHE A 68 -8.48 4.79 -20.25
N CYS A 69 -8.07 5.91 -19.64
CA CYS A 69 -8.65 7.23 -19.88
C CYS A 69 -7.63 8.21 -20.47
N ASP A 70 -8.11 9.16 -21.25
CA ASP A 70 -7.29 10.22 -21.85
C ASP A 70 -7.03 11.33 -20.81
N VAL A 71 -6.12 11.09 -19.87
CA VAL A 71 -5.72 12.09 -18.86
C VAL A 71 -4.79 13.13 -19.48
N SER A 72 -5.19 14.39 -19.43
CA SER A 72 -4.48 15.50 -20.07
C SER A 72 -3.17 15.82 -19.38
N SER A 73 -3.15 15.80 -18.05
CA SER A 73 -1.93 16.02 -17.26
C SER A 73 -1.84 15.01 -16.11
N PRO A 74 -1.24 13.82 -16.35
CA PRO A 74 -1.08 12.80 -15.31
C PRO A 74 -0.35 13.30 -14.06
N LEU A 75 0.63 14.20 -14.23
CA LEU A 75 1.35 14.79 -13.11
C LEU A 75 0.44 15.72 -12.28
N ALA A 76 -0.33 16.60 -12.92
CA ALA A 76 -1.25 17.47 -12.18
C ALA A 76 -2.34 16.65 -11.46
N PHE A 77 -2.88 15.65 -12.14
CA PHE A 77 -3.85 14.70 -11.58
C PHE A 77 -3.28 13.95 -10.37
N PHE A 78 -2.02 13.52 -10.45
CA PHE A 78 -1.30 12.92 -9.33
C PHE A 78 -1.16 13.88 -8.14
N GLU A 79 -0.70 15.12 -8.37
CA GLU A 79 -0.52 16.12 -7.31
C GLU A 79 -1.84 16.45 -6.60
N GLU A 80 -2.93 16.51 -7.36
CA GLU A 80 -4.26 16.82 -6.83
C GLU A 80 -4.77 15.74 -5.87
N HIS A 81 -4.40 14.47 -6.10
CA HIS A 81 -5.01 13.32 -5.41
C HIS A 81 -4.04 12.55 -4.51
N ILE A 82 -2.79 12.99 -4.42
CA ILE A 82 -1.77 12.33 -3.60
C ILE A 82 -2.14 12.23 -2.12
N SER A 83 -2.90 13.20 -1.60
CA SER A 83 -3.35 13.25 -0.21
C SER A 83 -4.30 12.09 0.09
N ILE A 84 -5.36 11.93 -0.69
CA ILE A 84 -6.36 10.86 -0.53
C ILE A 84 -5.76 9.47 -0.85
N MET A 85 -4.88 9.39 -1.84
CA MET A 85 -4.15 8.17 -2.17
C MET A 85 -3.07 7.81 -1.13
N GLY A 86 -2.73 8.72 -0.22
CA GLY A 86 -1.65 8.57 0.75
C GLY A 86 -2.11 8.64 2.21
N GLU A 87 -3.41 8.54 2.47
CA GLU A 87 -3.96 8.62 3.83
C GLU A 87 -3.42 7.50 4.74
N ASP A 88 -3.28 6.28 4.20
CA ASP A 88 -2.69 5.14 4.92
C ASP A 88 -1.23 5.44 5.33
N ALA A 89 -0.41 5.95 4.40
CA ALA A 89 0.95 6.35 4.69
C ALA A 89 1.03 7.46 5.74
N THR A 90 0.10 8.41 5.68
CA THR A 90 0.00 9.52 6.63
C THR A 90 -0.35 9.00 8.03
N TYR A 91 -1.33 8.11 8.11
CA TYR A 91 -1.75 7.45 9.34
C TYR A 91 -0.60 6.66 9.95
N HIS A 92 0.08 5.82 9.16
CA HIS A 92 1.21 5.02 9.62
C HIS A 92 2.37 5.88 10.15
N ALA A 93 2.70 6.97 9.47
CA ALA A 93 3.77 7.87 9.88
C ALA A 93 3.46 8.69 11.14
N THR A 94 2.17 8.85 11.50
CA THR A 94 1.72 9.66 12.64
C THR A 94 1.35 8.83 13.87
N CYS A 95 0.91 7.58 13.71
CA CYS A 95 0.55 6.70 14.82
C CYS A 95 1.74 6.01 15.51
N GLY A 96 2.83 5.71 14.80
CA GLY A 96 3.93 4.89 15.32
C GLY A 96 5.23 5.61 15.73
N ARG A 97 5.36 6.94 15.53
CA ARG A 97 6.60 7.69 15.81
C ARG A 97 6.35 9.13 16.30
N SER A 98 7.38 9.72 16.91
CA SER A 98 7.47 11.16 17.18
C SER A 98 7.12 11.96 15.93
N LEU A 99 6.17 12.91 16.05
CA LEU A 99 5.65 13.76 14.98
C LEU A 99 6.75 14.19 14.01
N LEU A 100 6.73 13.65 12.80
CA LEU A 100 7.60 14.14 11.73
C LEU A 100 7.22 15.60 11.42
N PRO A 101 8.20 16.48 11.12
CA PRO A 101 7.89 17.79 10.56
C PRO A 101 7.04 17.63 9.30
N ALA A 102 6.04 18.51 9.11
CA ALA A 102 5.07 18.41 8.01
C ALA A 102 5.72 18.22 6.63
N SER A 103 6.83 18.91 6.36
CA SER A 103 7.59 18.78 5.11
C SER A 103 8.21 17.41 4.89
N SER A 104 8.63 16.74 5.96
CA SER A 104 9.19 15.38 5.91
C SER A 104 8.09 14.35 5.73
N LEU A 105 6.93 14.55 6.37
CA LEU A 105 5.73 13.74 6.20
C LEU A 105 5.23 13.79 4.74
N MET A 106 5.07 14.98 4.16
CA MET A 106 4.64 15.13 2.77
C MET A 106 5.59 14.44 1.79
N ARG A 107 6.90 14.59 1.99
CA ARG A 107 7.91 13.90 1.16
C ARG A 107 7.82 12.38 1.31
N HIS A 108 7.56 11.90 2.51
CA HIS A 108 7.39 10.47 2.79
C HIS A 108 6.14 9.91 2.11
N VAL A 109 4.97 10.53 2.33
CA VAL A 109 3.70 10.14 1.71
C VAL A 109 3.85 10.12 0.19
N ARG A 110 4.44 11.18 -0.38
CA ARG A 110 4.69 11.25 -1.81
C ARG A 110 5.54 10.08 -2.33
N SER A 111 6.66 9.81 -1.66
CA SER A 111 7.57 8.74 -2.09
C SER A 111 6.91 7.36 -1.99
N TYR A 112 6.09 7.15 -0.95
CA TYR A 112 5.32 5.91 -0.78
C TYR A 112 4.29 5.73 -1.89
N VAL A 113 3.44 6.73 -2.14
CA VAL A 113 2.39 6.64 -3.16
C VAL A 113 3.00 6.39 -4.55
N ILE A 114 4.12 7.05 -4.89
CA ILE A 114 4.83 6.79 -6.16
C ILE A 114 5.34 5.36 -6.23
N SER A 115 5.90 4.82 -5.15
CA SER A 115 6.38 3.44 -5.12
C SER A 115 5.25 2.43 -5.34
N GLU A 116 4.07 2.66 -4.76
CA GLU A 116 2.90 1.79 -4.95
C GLU A 116 2.34 1.90 -6.38
N ILE A 117 2.25 3.12 -6.93
CA ILE A 117 1.83 3.33 -8.33
C ILE A 117 2.82 2.65 -9.30
N ASP A 118 4.12 2.73 -9.05
CA ASP A 118 5.15 2.09 -9.87
C ASP A 118 4.96 0.58 -9.93
N LYS A 119 4.67 -0.06 -8.79
CA LYS A 119 4.36 -1.51 -8.74
C LYS A 119 3.13 -1.84 -9.57
N LEU A 120 2.05 -1.07 -9.41
CA LEU A 120 0.80 -1.29 -10.15
C LEU A 120 0.98 -1.12 -11.66
N LEU A 121 1.70 -0.09 -12.09
CA LEU A 121 2.03 0.14 -13.50
C LEU A 121 2.95 -0.94 -14.06
N THR A 122 3.97 -1.35 -13.30
CA THR A 122 4.89 -2.41 -13.70
C THR A 122 4.15 -3.73 -13.92
N ASN A 123 3.18 -4.05 -13.06
CA ASN A 123 2.31 -5.22 -13.22
C ASN A 123 1.46 -5.14 -14.52
N ALA A 124 1.10 -3.93 -14.94
CA ALA A 124 0.39 -3.68 -16.20
C ALA A 124 1.32 -3.56 -17.42
N GLY A 125 2.65 -3.65 -17.24
CA GLY A 125 3.65 -3.55 -18.31
C GLY A 125 4.05 -2.12 -18.70
N TYR A 126 3.75 -1.13 -17.86
CA TYR A 126 4.09 0.28 -18.07
C TYR A 126 5.09 0.77 -17.02
N SER A 127 5.75 1.91 -17.31
CA SER A 127 6.64 2.61 -16.38
C SER A 127 6.07 3.98 -16.01
N LEU A 128 6.51 4.54 -14.89
CA LEU A 128 6.17 5.92 -14.50
C LEU A 128 6.57 6.96 -15.56
N GLU A 129 7.69 6.72 -16.25
CA GLU A 129 8.18 7.60 -17.33
C GLU A 129 7.18 7.69 -18.49
N HIS A 130 6.48 6.59 -18.79
CA HIS A 130 5.45 6.57 -19.83
C HIS A 130 4.37 7.62 -19.61
N PHE A 131 4.03 7.89 -18.34
CA PHE A 131 3.01 8.86 -17.95
C PHE A 131 3.60 10.21 -17.51
N ASN A 132 4.89 10.45 -17.69
CA ASN A 132 5.60 11.64 -17.19
C ASN A 132 5.47 11.83 -15.66
N LEU A 133 5.39 10.73 -14.90
CA LEU A 133 5.33 10.75 -13.44
C LEU A 133 6.75 10.77 -12.83
N PRO A 134 6.91 11.27 -11.59
CA PRO A 134 8.20 11.31 -10.92
C PRO A 134 8.69 9.89 -10.61
N GLN A 135 10.00 9.67 -10.75
CA GLN A 135 10.60 8.38 -10.39
C GLN A 135 10.67 8.22 -8.86
N PRO A 136 10.54 6.98 -8.34
CA PRO A 136 10.70 6.72 -6.91
C PRO A 136 12.12 7.07 -6.49
N THR A 137 12.27 7.80 -5.38
CA THR A 137 13.57 8.18 -4.86
C THR A 137 14.31 6.93 -4.38
N LEU A 138 15.41 6.56 -5.05
CA LEU A 138 16.30 5.47 -4.64
C LEU A 138 16.79 5.71 -3.20
N GLY A 139 16.34 4.85 -2.27
CA GLY A 139 16.64 4.96 -0.84
C GLY A 139 15.43 5.20 0.05
N SER A 140 14.25 5.54 -0.51
CA SER A 140 12.99 5.39 0.22
C SER A 140 12.54 3.93 0.11
N THR A 141 13.23 3.02 0.80
CA THR A 141 12.58 1.75 1.16
C THR A 141 11.25 2.10 1.79
N PRO A 142 10.12 1.48 1.41
CA PRO A 142 8.89 1.67 2.15
C PRO A 142 9.25 1.43 3.61
N ILE A 143 9.11 2.48 4.43
CA ILE A 143 9.45 2.40 5.85
C ILE A 143 8.62 1.27 6.50
N TYR A 144 7.57 0.83 5.82
CA TYR A 144 6.69 -0.24 6.21
C TYR A 144 6.91 -1.50 5.36
N GLY A 145 7.53 -2.50 5.98
CA GLY A 145 7.31 -3.90 5.61
C GLY A 145 5.84 -4.29 5.87
N ASN A 146 5.44 -5.48 5.43
CA ASN A 146 4.09 -6.02 5.63
C ASN A 146 3.55 -5.66 7.03
N ARG A 147 2.44 -4.93 7.10
CA ARG A 147 1.81 -4.44 8.34
C ARG A 147 1.67 -5.53 9.41
N LEU A 148 1.33 -6.75 8.99
CA LEU A 148 1.22 -7.90 9.88
C LEU A 148 2.55 -8.23 10.58
N LEU A 149 3.69 -7.96 9.94
CA LEU A 149 5.01 -8.14 10.55
C LEU A 149 5.36 -7.01 11.50
N MET A 150 4.85 -5.80 11.27
CA MET A 150 5.14 -4.63 12.09
C MET A 150 4.29 -4.62 13.36
N ASP A 151 3.00 -4.91 13.23
CA ASP A 151 2.10 -5.09 14.38
C ASP A 151 2.66 -6.19 15.33
N GLU A 152 3.26 -7.24 14.77
CA GLU A 152 3.93 -8.30 15.54
C GLU A 152 5.27 -7.89 16.19
N GLN A 153 5.90 -6.81 15.71
CA GLN A 153 7.15 -6.27 16.27
C GLN A 153 6.94 -5.14 17.28
N GLU A 154 5.72 -4.61 17.41
CA GLU A 154 5.39 -3.51 18.33
C GLU A 154 5.03 -3.97 19.75
N TYR A 155 4.87 -5.27 19.97
CA TYR A 155 4.52 -5.80 21.28
C TYR A 155 5.61 -5.56 22.35
N ASP A 156 5.20 -5.13 23.55
CA ASP A 156 6.08 -5.07 24.72
C ASP A 156 6.43 -6.49 25.18
N LEU A 157 7.61 -6.95 24.78
CA LEU A 157 8.13 -8.29 25.07
C LEU A 157 8.19 -8.58 26.57
N ASN A 158 8.44 -7.57 27.41
CA ASN A 158 8.49 -7.77 28.86
C ASN A 158 7.10 -8.08 29.40
N LYS A 159 6.09 -7.31 28.99
CA LYS A 159 4.70 -7.52 29.40
C LYS A 159 4.17 -8.88 28.90
N ILE A 160 4.39 -9.20 27.63
CA ILE A 160 3.94 -10.46 27.05
C ILE A 160 4.64 -11.66 27.70
N SER A 161 5.93 -11.55 28.03
CA SER A 161 6.66 -12.66 28.67
C SER A 161 6.07 -13.03 30.03
N VAL A 162 5.67 -12.04 30.83
CA VAL A 162 5.02 -12.24 32.15
C VAL A 162 3.65 -12.88 31.97
N GLU A 163 2.83 -12.36 31.04
CA GLU A 163 1.50 -12.90 30.74
C GLU A 163 1.58 -14.34 30.20
N ALA A 164 2.55 -14.64 29.34
CA ALA A 164 2.76 -15.98 28.79
C ALA A 164 3.12 -17.00 29.87
N ILE A 165 3.97 -16.63 30.85
CA ILE A 165 4.34 -17.49 31.97
C ILE A 165 3.12 -17.78 32.85
N GLU A 166 2.33 -16.76 33.18
CA GLU A 166 1.11 -16.93 33.97
C GLU A 166 0.10 -17.83 33.26
N GLN A 167 -0.14 -17.59 31.96
CA GLN A 167 -1.07 -18.37 31.15
C GLN A 167 -0.64 -19.84 31.04
N LEU A 168 0.65 -20.09 30.87
CA LEU A 168 1.21 -21.45 30.84
C LEU A 168 0.97 -22.23 32.14
N SER A 169 1.05 -21.56 33.29
CA SER A 169 0.81 -22.20 34.59
C SER A 169 -0.66 -22.60 34.81
N ARG A 170 -1.58 -21.99 34.05
CA ARG A 170 -3.04 -22.17 34.17
C ARG A 170 -3.62 -23.14 33.14
N LEU A 171 -2.81 -23.68 32.23
CA LEU A 171 -3.26 -24.68 31.26
C LEU A 171 -3.68 -25.97 31.96
N ASN A 172 -4.85 -26.50 31.59
CA ASN A 172 -5.23 -27.84 32.02
C ASN A 172 -4.42 -28.92 31.27
N MET A 173 -4.50 -30.17 31.73
CA MET A 173 -3.71 -31.27 31.19
C MET A 173 -3.89 -31.48 29.67
N ASN A 174 -5.12 -31.36 29.15
CA ASN A 174 -5.41 -31.54 27.73
C ASN A 174 -4.88 -30.38 26.89
N GLN A 175 -5.07 -29.13 27.36
CA GLN A 175 -4.53 -27.94 26.71
C GLN A 175 -3.00 -27.97 26.71
N ARG A 176 -2.38 -28.42 27.81
CA ARG A 176 -0.92 -28.57 27.92
C ARG A 176 -0.39 -29.57 26.90
N HIS A 177 -1.07 -30.70 26.72
CA HIS A 177 -0.68 -31.71 25.73
C HIS A 177 -0.71 -31.14 24.30
N VAL A 178 -1.77 -30.39 23.94
CA VAL A 178 -1.87 -29.73 22.63
C VAL A 178 -0.79 -28.65 22.48
N TYR A 179 -0.58 -27.83 23.51
CA TYR A 179 0.44 -26.79 23.53
C TYR A 179 1.84 -27.37 23.27
N ASP A 180 2.23 -28.42 24.00
CA ASP A 180 3.57 -29.02 23.88
C ASP A 180 3.77 -29.64 22.48
N ALA A 181 2.75 -30.26 21.89
CA ALA A 181 2.81 -30.81 20.54
C ALA A 181 3.02 -29.73 19.45
N ILE A 182 2.30 -28.60 19.56
CA ILE A 182 2.45 -27.47 18.64
C ILE A 182 3.82 -26.81 18.81
N MET A 183 4.23 -26.53 20.05
CA MET A 183 5.54 -25.92 20.32
C MET A 183 6.70 -26.80 19.88
N HIS A 184 6.57 -28.13 19.98
CA HIS A 184 7.56 -29.05 19.43
C HIS A 184 7.70 -28.89 17.91
N SER A 185 6.60 -28.77 17.16
CA SER A 185 6.65 -28.51 15.71
C SER A 185 7.29 -27.17 15.38
N VAL A 186 6.94 -26.12 16.13
CA VAL A 186 7.48 -24.75 15.95
C VAL A 186 8.98 -24.70 16.21
N ASN A 187 9.43 -25.27 17.34
CA ASN A 187 10.84 -25.21 17.75
C ASN A 187 11.75 -26.04 16.83
N ASN A 188 11.25 -27.16 16.31
CA ASN A 188 11.98 -28.03 15.40
C ASN A 188 11.76 -27.70 13.92
N LYS A 189 10.98 -26.65 13.60
CA LYS A 189 10.67 -26.19 12.23
C LYS A 189 10.10 -27.30 11.34
N ILE A 190 9.26 -28.17 11.90
CA ILE A 190 8.73 -29.36 11.21
C ILE A 190 7.62 -28.98 10.21
N GLY A 191 6.89 -27.90 10.46
CA GLY A 191 5.88 -27.37 9.52
C GLY A 191 4.55 -28.13 9.53
N HIS A 192 4.16 -28.73 10.65
CA HIS A 192 2.87 -29.43 10.77
C HIS A 192 1.66 -28.49 10.84
N THR A 193 0.54 -28.97 10.31
CA THR A 193 -0.80 -28.38 10.48
C THR A 193 -1.55 -29.13 11.57
N PHE A 194 -2.18 -28.40 12.50
CA PHE A 194 -2.92 -28.97 13.62
C PHE A 194 -4.40 -28.60 13.55
N PHE A 195 -5.27 -29.55 13.86
CA PHE A 195 -6.70 -29.30 14.07
C PHE A 195 -7.03 -29.54 15.54
N VAL A 196 -7.42 -28.50 16.26
CA VAL A 196 -7.72 -28.57 17.70
C VAL A 196 -9.23 -28.62 17.89
N TYR A 197 -9.73 -29.78 18.34
CA TYR A 197 -11.14 -30.00 18.60
C TYR A 197 -11.48 -29.92 20.09
N GLY A 198 -12.59 -29.28 20.43
CA GLY A 198 -13.11 -29.26 21.79
C GLY A 198 -14.50 -28.62 21.85
N TYR A 199 -15.34 -29.07 22.78
CA TYR A 199 -16.67 -28.52 23.03
C TYR A 199 -16.62 -27.03 23.43
N GLY A 200 -17.76 -26.33 23.36
CA GLY A 200 -17.88 -24.97 23.90
C GLY A 200 -17.45 -24.92 25.36
N GLY A 201 -16.80 -23.82 25.78
CA GLY A 201 -16.35 -23.64 27.17
C GLY A 201 -15.05 -24.36 27.56
N THR A 202 -14.42 -25.14 26.66
CA THR A 202 -13.15 -25.85 26.93
C THR A 202 -11.89 -24.96 26.91
N GLY A 203 -12.06 -23.64 26.80
CA GLY A 203 -10.95 -22.69 26.83
C GLY A 203 -10.05 -22.73 25.59
N LYS A 204 -10.57 -23.05 24.40
CA LYS A 204 -9.79 -23.03 23.14
C LYS A 204 -9.16 -21.66 22.88
N THR A 205 -9.92 -20.59 23.06
CA THR A 205 -9.43 -19.20 22.96
C THR A 205 -8.28 -18.94 23.93
N PHE A 206 -8.37 -19.45 25.16
CA PHE A 206 -7.30 -19.34 26.15
C PHE A 206 -6.02 -20.06 25.69
N LEU A 207 -6.15 -21.26 25.12
CA LEU A 207 -5.04 -22.00 24.54
C LEU A 207 -4.38 -21.25 23.36
N TRP A 208 -5.19 -20.70 22.43
CA TRP A 208 -4.66 -19.93 21.30
C TRP A 208 -3.91 -18.68 21.76
N ASN A 209 -4.49 -17.91 22.67
CA ASN A 209 -3.84 -16.74 23.27
C ASN A 209 -2.52 -17.11 23.95
N THR A 210 -2.48 -18.24 24.67
CA THR A 210 -1.26 -18.73 25.33
C THR A 210 -0.16 -19.08 24.32
N LEU A 211 -0.53 -19.72 23.19
CA LEU A 211 0.40 -20.04 22.11
C LEU A 211 0.95 -18.77 21.45
N LEU A 212 0.07 -17.84 21.08
CA LEU A 212 0.44 -16.57 20.44
C LEU A 212 1.39 -15.77 21.35
N ASN A 213 1.00 -15.56 22.61
CA ASN A 213 1.81 -14.81 23.57
C ASN A 213 3.17 -15.46 23.81
N ASN A 214 3.25 -16.80 23.88
CA ASN A 214 4.54 -17.46 24.06
C ASN A 214 5.45 -17.30 22.83
N ILE A 215 4.93 -17.44 21.62
CA ILE A 215 5.70 -17.26 20.38
C ILE A 215 6.18 -15.81 20.26
N ARG A 216 5.29 -14.84 20.53
CA ARG A 216 5.61 -13.40 20.56
C ARG A 216 6.66 -13.07 21.61
N ALA A 217 6.58 -13.65 22.82
CA ALA A 217 7.60 -13.47 23.87
C ALA A 217 9.01 -13.95 23.45
N GLN A 218 9.11 -14.87 22.49
CA GLN A 218 10.38 -15.31 21.91
C GLN A 218 10.88 -14.37 20.79
N GLY A 219 10.19 -13.25 20.53
CA GLY A 219 10.49 -12.32 19.43
C GLY A 219 10.17 -12.90 18.04
N LYS A 220 9.33 -13.94 17.97
CA LYS A 220 8.88 -14.54 16.70
C LYS A 220 7.53 -13.95 16.30
N ILE A 221 7.27 -13.94 15.00
CA ILE A 221 6.03 -13.45 14.40
C ILE A 221 4.94 -14.55 14.49
N ALA A 222 3.77 -14.22 15.03
CA ALA A 222 2.65 -15.14 15.16
C ALA A 222 1.34 -14.51 14.67
N LEU A 223 0.88 -14.92 13.48
CA LEU A 223 -0.31 -14.33 12.86
C LEU A 223 -1.59 -15.06 13.29
N GLU A 224 -2.56 -14.30 13.76
CA GLU A 224 -3.92 -14.76 14.06
C GLU A 224 -4.89 -14.24 13.00
N VAL A 225 -5.76 -15.11 12.49
CA VAL A 225 -6.85 -14.74 11.58
C VAL A 225 -8.16 -15.17 12.21
N LEU A 226 -8.98 -14.21 12.58
CA LEU A 226 -10.36 -14.42 13.01
C LEU A 226 -11.24 -14.45 11.77
N LEU A 227 -11.96 -15.55 11.57
CA LEU A 227 -13.04 -15.64 10.60
C LEU A 227 -14.31 -15.16 11.31
N GLU A 228 -14.78 -13.97 10.95
CA GLU A 228 -16.11 -13.45 11.32
C GLU A 228 -17.23 -14.13 10.53
#